data_AF-A0AAE4YB41-F1
#
_entry.id   AF-A0AAE4YB41-F1
#
_cell.length_a   1.000
_cell.length_b   1.000
_cell.length_c   1.000
_cell.angle_alpha   90.00
_cell.angle_beta   90.00
_cell.angle_gamma   90.00
#
_symmetry.space_group_name_H-M   'P 1'
#
loop_
_entity.id
_entity.type
_entity.pdbx_description
1 polymer ?
#
loop_
_entity_poly.entity_id
_entity_poly.type
_entity_poly.pdbx_seq_one_letter_code
_entity_poly.pdbx_strand_id
1 'polypeptide(L)'
;MILLTASMIGGVIAVVWLLVTRLPQMGQLQTPVLPESLVLPPDVSPRAVTMGTGWIAVVGSDDHIHIFGTDGRPWADIAITRPEP
;
A
#
# COMPACT_ATOMS: atom_id res chain seq x y z
N MET A 1 15.30 -37.46 21.77
CA MET A 1 16.12 -36.44 21.05
C MET A 1 15.53 -36.16 19.68
N ILE A 2 15.49 -37.16 18.78
CA ILE A 2 14.94 -37.04 17.42
C ILE A 2 13.51 -36.48 17.38
N LEU A 3 12.66 -36.88 18.33
CA LEU A 3 11.24 -36.52 18.34
C LEU A 3 11.02 -35.01 18.58
N LEU A 4 11.78 -34.44 19.52
CA LEU A 4 11.70 -33.02 19.86
C LEU A 4 12.29 -32.17 18.72
N THR A 5 13.39 -32.63 18.12
CA THR A 5 13.97 -31.98 16.95
C THR A 5 13.02 -32.00 15.75
N ALA A 6 12.37 -33.14 15.48
CA ALA A 6 11.41 -33.28 14.38
C ALA A 6 10.17 -32.38 14.58
N SER A 7 9.63 -32.30 15.79
CA SER A 7 8.46 -31.44 16.07
C SER A 7 8.80 -29.95 16.00
N MET A 8 9.98 -29.53 16.47
CA MET A 8 10.45 -28.14 16.34
C MET A 8 10.60 -27.75 14.87
N ILE A 9 11.21 -28.62 14.06
CA ILE A 9 11.35 -28.38 12.61
C ILE A 9 9.96 -28.34 11.95
N GLY A 10 9.09 -29.31 12.24
CA GLY A 10 7.75 -29.37 11.68
C GLY A 10 6.91 -28.14 12.03
N GLY A 11 7.00 -27.64 13.26
CA GLY A 11 6.32 -26.42 13.70
C GLY A 11 6.79 -25.19 12.90
N VAL A 12 8.10 -25.00 12.77
CA VAL A 12 8.65 -23.87 11.99
C VAL A 12 8.25 -23.96 10.52
N ILE A 13 8.34 -25.16 9.91
CA ILE A 13 7.93 -25.37 8.52
C ILE A 13 6.44 -25.04 8.36
N ALA A 14 5.58 -25.52 9.26
CA ALA A 14 4.16 -25.24 9.19
C ALA A 14 3.87 -23.73 9.27
N VAL A 15 4.52 -23.00 10.18
CA VAL A 15 4.37 -21.53 10.30
C VAL A 15 4.84 -20.82 9.04
N VAL A 16 6.04 -21.15 8.53
CA VAL A 16 6.58 -20.55 7.31
C VAL A 16 5.69 -20.85 6.10
N TRP A 17 5.20 -22.09 5.99
CA TRP A 17 4.28 -22.50 4.93
C TRP A 17 2.97 -21.72 5.00
N LEU A 18 2.40 -21.57 6.19
CA LEU A 18 1.18 -20.80 6.40
C LEU A 18 1.40 -19.31 6.08
N LEU A 19 2.54 -18.75 6.47
CA LEU A 19 2.92 -17.38 6.18
C LEU A 19 2.99 -17.14 4.66
N VAL A 20 3.74 -17.97 3.94
CA VAL A 20 3.94 -17.83 2.48
C VAL A 20 2.65 -18.07 1.69
N THR A 21 1.75 -18.93 2.17
CA THR A 21 0.48 -19.20 1.47
C THR A 21 -0.61 -18.17 1.81
N ARG A 22 -0.71 -17.74 3.07
CA ARG A 22 -1.76 -16.82 3.54
C ARG A 22 -1.42 -15.34 3.32
N LEU A 23 -0.15 -14.92 3.38
CA LEU A 23 0.21 -13.51 3.13
C LEU A 23 -0.18 -13.02 1.74
N PRO A 24 0.07 -13.77 0.66
CA PRO A 24 -0.39 -13.36 -0.65
C PRO A 24 -1.92 -13.28 -0.71
N GLN A 25 -2.65 -14.18 -0.05
CA GLN A 25 -4.13 -14.14 -0.03
C GLN A 25 -4.68 -12.89 0.67
N MET A 26 -4.00 -12.36 1.69
CA MET A 26 -4.36 -11.05 2.27
C MET A 26 -3.94 -9.86 1.39
N GLY A 27 -2.84 -9.98 0.63
CA GLY A 27 -2.40 -8.98 -0.36
C GLY A 27 -3.14 -9.04 -1.71
N GLN A 28 -3.89 -10.11 -1.99
CA GLN A 28 -4.80 -10.25 -3.13
C GLN A 28 -6.07 -9.40 -2.98
N LEU A 29 -6.22 -8.72 -1.84
CA LEU A 29 -7.00 -7.50 -1.76
C LEU A 29 -6.29 -6.43 -2.61
N GLN A 30 -6.54 -6.51 -3.93
CA GLN A 30 -6.20 -5.54 -4.95
C GLN A 30 -4.71 -5.21 -5.08
N THR A 31 -4.01 -5.92 -5.99
CA THR A 31 -2.81 -5.34 -6.62
C THR A 31 -3.16 -3.94 -7.09
N PRO A 32 -2.51 -2.89 -6.55
CA PRO A 32 -2.83 -1.53 -6.95
C PRO A 32 -2.64 -1.39 -8.45
N VAL A 33 -3.74 -1.16 -9.17
CA VAL A 33 -3.69 -0.87 -10.60
C VAL A 33 -3.20 0.57 -10.70
N LEU A 34 -1.91 0.73 -10.97
CA LEU A 34 -1.33 2.04 -11.24
C LEU A 34 -1.66 2.39 -12.71
N PRO A 35 -2.35 3.51 -12.98
CA PRO A 35 -2.58 3.96 -14.34
C PRO A 35 -1.23 4.27 -15.02
N GLU A 36 -1.18 4.06 -16.33
CA GLU A 36 0.00 4.29 -17.17
C GLU A 36 0.52 5.74 -17.11
N SER A 37 -0.36 6.68 -16.75
CA SER A 37 -0.06 8.09 -16.55
C SER A 37 -0.96 8.66 -15.46
N LEU A 38 -0.35 9.36 -14.50
CA LEU A 38 -1.06 10.16 -13.51
C LEU A 38 -0.61 11.61 -13.66
N VAL A 39 -1.54 12.49 -14.03
CA VAL A 39 -1.25 13.91 -14.26
C VAL A 39 -1.53 14.69 -12.97
N LEU A 40 -0.48 15.23 -12.38
CA LEU A 40 -0.61 16.17 -11.27
C LEU A 40 -0.93 17.58 -11.79
N PRO A 41 -1.53 18.45 -10.95
CA PRO A 41 -1.66 19.86 -11.25
C PRO A 41 -0.31 20.50 -11.62
N PRO A 42 -0.29 21.53 -12.48
CA PRO A 42 0.94 22.22 -12.85
C PRO A 42 1.64 22.76 -11.60
N ASP A 43 2.97 22.70 -11.59
CA ASP A 43 3.85 23.09 -10.46
C ASP A 43 3.76 22.23 -9.19
N VAL A 44 3.04 21.11 -9.19
CA VAL A 44 3.01 20.18 -8.05
C VAL A 44 3.95 19.01 -8.29
N SER A 45 4.98 18.90 -7.46
CA SER A 45 5.88 17.73 -7.46
C SER A 45 5.37 16.67 -6.47
N PRO A 46 5.30 15.38 -6.87
CA PRO A 46 4.88 14.32 -5.97
C PRO A 46 5.96 14.04 -4.92
N ARG A 47 5.60 14.11 -3.64
CA ARG A 47 6.49 13.87 -2.50
C ARG A 47 6.31 12.48 -1.89
N ALA A 48 5.08 11.97 -1.89
CA ALA A 48 4.76 10.62 -1.46
C ALA A 48 3.57 10.09 -2.27
N VAL A 49 3.55 8.79 -2.51
CA VAL A 49 2.44 8.10 -3.18
C VAL A 49 2.02 6.93 -2.32
N THR A 50 0.73 6.87 -1.99
CA THR A 50 0.12 5.77 -1.24
C THR A 50 -0.99 5.18 -2.08
N MET A 51 -1.04 3.86 -2.17
CA MET A 51 -2.06 3.16 -2.94
C MET A 51 -2.96 2.39 -1.99
N GLY A 52 -4.27 2.57 -2.14
CA GLY A 52 -5.29 1.83 -1.41
C GLY A 52 -6.18 1.03 -2.36
N THR A 53 -7.16 0.34 -1.79
CA THR A 53 -8.13 -0.45 -2.54
C THR A 53 -8.98 0.44 -3.45
N GLY A 54 -8.62 0.50 -4.74
CA GLY A 54 -9.36 1.25 -5.76
C GLY A 54 -9.05 2.75 -5.82
N TRP A 55 -8.03 3.23 -5.12
CA TRP A 55 -7.63 4.64 -5.11
C TRP A 55 -6.12 4.82 -4.92
N ILE A 56 -5.63 5.99 -5.33
CA ILE A 56 -4.23 6.38 -5.24
C ILE A 56 -4.19 7.78 -4.62
N ALA A 57 -3.51 7.95 -3.50
CA ALA A 57 -3.23 9.27 -2.94
C ALA A 57 -1.81 9.70 -3.29
N VAL A 58 -1.68 10.93 -3.76
CA VAL A 58 -0.41 11.59 -4.02
C VAL A 58 -0.31 12.81 -3.13
N VAL A 59 0.70 12.85 -2.28
CA VAL A 59 1.03 14.02 -1.48
C VAL A 59 1.89 14.93 -2.35
N GLY A 60 1.37 16.11 -2.65
CA GLY A 60 2.07 17.13 -3.43
C GLY A 60 3.04 17.96 -2.58
N SER A 61 3.87 18.75 -3.25
CA SER A 61 4.73 19.77 -2.63
C SER A 61 3.94 21.00 -2.13
N ASP A 62 2.65 21.06 -2.41
CA ASP A 62 1.70 22.10 -2.05
C ASP A 62 1.08 21.91 -0.65
N ASP A 63 1.51 20.89 0.10
CA ASP A 63 0.85 20.46 1.35
C ASP A 63 -0.60 19.98 1.14
N HIS A 64 -0.92 19.50 -0.07
CA HIS A 64 -2.19 18.84 -0.37
C HIS A 64 -2.02 17.34 -0.64
N ILE A 65 -3.04 16.58 -0.26
CA ILE A 65 -3.20 15.17 -0.62
C ILE A 65 -4.22 15.10 -1.76
N HIS A 66 -3.72 14.78 -2.95
CA HIS A 66 -4.51 14.57 -4.16
C HIS A 66 -4.93 13.10 -4.25
N ILE A 67 -6.22 12.81 -4.16
CA ILE A 67 -6.76 11.44 -4.26
C ILE A 67 -7.33 11.22 -5.66
N PHE A 68 -6.83 10.16 -6.30
CA PHE A 68 -7.19 9.71 -7.63
C PHE A 68 -7.88 8.35 -7.58
N GLY A 69 -8.81 8.13 -8.51
CA GLY A 69 -9.31 6.79 -8.82
C GLY A 69 -8.27 5.95 -9.57
N THR A 70 -8.54 4.66 -9.73
CA THR A 70 -7.71 3.75 -10.56
C THR A 70 -7.71 4.11 -12.05
N ASP A 71 -8.65 4.94 -12.48
CA ASP A 71 -8.75 5.55 -13.81
C ASP A 71 -7.91 6.83 -13.95
N GLY A 72 -7.18 7.23 -12.88
CA GLY A 72 -6.37 8.45 -12.84
C GLY A 72 -7.18 9.74 -12.70
N ARG A 73 -8.50 9.67 -12.47
CA ARG A 73 -9.33 10.86 -12.28
C ARG A 73 -9.22 11.38 -10.84
N PRO A 74 -8.96 12.69 -10.64
CA PRO A 74 -9.00 13.28 -9.30
C PRO A 74 -10.44 13.31 -8.79
N TRP A 75 -10.65 12.90 -7.55
CA TRP A 75 -11.99 12.94 -6.93
C TRP A 75 -12.00 13.55 -5.53
N ALA A 76 -10.85 13.69 -4.88
CA ALA A 76 -10.74 14.45 -3.64
C ALA A 76 -9.38 15.15 -3.54
N ASP A 77 -9.40 16.31 -2.90
CA ASP A 77 -8.22 17.10 -2.55
C ASP A 77 -8.36 17.47 -1.08
N ILE A 78 -7.31 17.22 -0.30
CA ILE A 78 -7.31 17.44 1.16
C ILE A 78 -6.07 18.25 1.55
N ALA A 79 -6.28 19.43 2.14
CA ALA A 79 -5.21 20.23 2.69
C ALA A 79 -4.62 19.62 3.99
N ILE A 80 -3.30 19.49 4.06
CA ILE A 80 -2.59 19.04 5.26
C ILE A 80 -2.45 20.22 6.20
N THR A 81 -3.25 20.25 7.26
CA THR A 81 -3.08 21.22 8.34
C THR A 81 -2.19 20.62 9.41
N ARG A 82 -1.01 21.23 9.64
CA ARG A 82 -0.17 20.87 10.79
C ARG A 82 -0.80 21.46 12.06
N PRO A 83 -1.10 20.67 13.11
CA PRO A 83 -1.47 21.22 14.41
C PRO A 83 -0.29 22.05 14.95
N GLU A 84 -0.54 23.29 15.37
CA GLU A 84 0.50 24.06 16.09
C GLU A 84 0.87 23.36 17.40
N PRO A 85 2.16 23.40 17.80
CA PRO A 85 2.70 22.65 18.93
C PRO A 85 2.20 23.10 20.30
#